data_AF-A0AAE3H3V7-F1
#
_entry.id   AF-A0AAE3H3V7-F1
#
_cell.length_a   1.000
_cell.length_b   1.000
_cell.length_c   1.000
_cell.angle_alpha   90.00
_cell.angle_beta   90.00
_cell.angle_gamma   90.00
#
_symmetry.space_group_name_H-M   'P 1'
#
loop_
_entity.id
_entity.type
_entity.pdbx_description
1 polymer ?
#
loop_
_entity_poly.entity_id
_entity_poly.type
_entity_poly.pdbx_seq_one_letter_code
_entity_poly.pdbx_strand_id
1 'polypeptide(L)'
;HLTYLNIQNEIWIRHFTSETNDSIANVQGKFAEAAAKAVNYCRQNGLSNSAIAELETYFDTEHYPGLGTVKKLSIKNHLLVLSNFLRNR
;
A
#
# COMPACT_ATOMS: atom_id res chain seq x y z
N HIS A 1 4.06 3.46 0.97
CA HIS A 1 4.87 2.98 -0.15
C HIS A 1 4.30 1.65 -0.60
N LEU A 2 4.18 1.44 -1.90
CA LEU A 2 3.72 0.19 -2.48
C LEU A 2 4.76 -0.27 -3.50
N THR A 3 5.38 -1.42 -3.27
CA THR A 3 6.25 -2.10 -4.23
C THR A 3 5.40 -2.96 -5.16
N TYR A 4 5.75 -2.99 -6.44
CA TYR A 4 5.10 -3.80 -7.48
C TYR A 4 6.09 -4.05 -8.63
N LEU A 5 5.77 -5.00 -9.52
CA LEU A 5 6.50 -5.21 -10.77
C LEU A 5 5.82 -4.41 -11.87
N ASN A 6 6.59 -3.64 -12.64
CA ASN A 6 6.07 -2.97 -13.82
C ASN A 6 5.93 -3.95 -15.01
N ILE A 7 5.43 -3.46 -16.15
CA ILE A 7 5.25 -4.24 -17.38
C ILE A 7 6.56 -4.80 -17.96
N GLN A 8 7.71 -4.24 -17.58
CA GLN A 8 9.05 -4.67 -17.99
C GLN A 8 9.70 -5.59 -16.96
N ASN A 9 8.94 -6.08 -15.97
CA ASN A 9 9.43 -6.92 -14.87
C ASN A 9 10.52 -6.25 -14.03
N GLU A 10 10.45 -4.93 -13.89
CA GLU A 10 11.31 -4.14 -13.00
C GLU A 10 10.58 -3.88 -11.68
N ILE A 11 11.33 -3.83 -10.58
CA ILE A 11 10.77 -3.53 -9.26
C ILE A 11 10.59 -2.02 -9.13
N TRP A 12 9.35 -1.58 -9.00
CA TRP A 12 8.98 -0.17 -8.84
C TRP A 12 8.37 0.07 -7.45
N ILE A 13 8.53 1.30 -6.95
CA ILE A 13 7.90 1.75 -5.71
C ILE A 13 7.05 2.98 -6.01
N ARG A 14 5.77 2.93 -5.65
CA ARG A 14 4.84 4.07 -5.73
C ARG A 14 4.58 4.63 -4.34
N HIS A 15 4.59 5.96 -4.24
CA HIS A 15 4.27 6.69 -3.02
C HIS A 15 2.82 7.19 -3.10
N PHE A 16 2.09 7.04 -2.00
CA PHE A 16 0.71 7.52 -1.87
C PHE A 16 0.66 8.45 -0.66
N THR A 17 0.17 9.66 -0.88
CA THR A 17 0.08 10.73 0.13
C THR A 17 -1.33 11.30 0.14
N SER A 18 -1.76 11.80 1.30
CA SER A 18 -2.96 12.62 1.44
C SER A 18 -2.79 13.94 0.67
N GLU A 19 -3.90 14.52 0.24
CA GLU A 19 -3.96 15.87 -0.34
C GLU A 19 -4.29 16.92 0.73
N THR A 20 -5.07 16.56 1.76
CA THR A 20 -5.41 17.49 2.83
C THR A 20 -4.20 17.74 3.75
N ASN A 21 -3.67 18.96 3.70
CA ASN A 21 -2.44 19.37 4.38
C ASN A 21 -2.62 20.38 5.52
N ASP A 22 -3.86 20.71 5.91
CA ASP A 22 -4.15 21.84 6.81
C ASP A 22 -3.57 21.69 8.23
N SER A 23 -3.36 20.47 8.73
CA SER A 23 -2.60 20.22 9.97
C SER A 23 -2.16 18.76 10.11
N ILE A 24 -1.24 18.46 11.04
CA ILE A 24 -0.88 17.07 11.43
C ILE A 24 -1.93 16.38 12.30
N ALA A 25 -2.99 17.08 12.71
CA ALA A 25 -3.95 16.59 13.70
C ALA A 25 -4.84 15.44 13.17
N ASN A 26 -5.17 15.44 11.87
CA ASN A 26 -6.07 14.45 11.28
C ASN A 26 -5.32 13.26 10.64
N VAL A 27 -4.65 12.45 11.46
CA VAL A 27 -3.88 11.29 10.98
C VAL A 27 -4.78 10.24 10.32
N GLN A 28 -5.98 10.01 10.86
CA GLN A 28 -6.95 9.05 10.33
C GLN A 28 -7.44 9.44 8.94
N GLY A 29 -7.84 10.70 8.73
CA GLY A 29 -8.28 11.20 7.43
C GLY A 29 -7.18 11.13 6.38
N LYS A 30 -5.95 11.52 6.76
CA LYS A 30 -4.79 11.40 5.86
C LYS A 30 -4.48 9.95 5.48
N PHE A 31 -4.63 9.02 6.42
CA PHE A 31 -4.54 7.60 6.12
C PHE A 31 -5.63 7.19 5.14
N ALA A 32 -6.90 7.55 5.38
CA ALA A 32 -8.01 7.18 4.52
C ALA A 32 -7.78 7.64 3.06
N GLU A 33 -7.35 8.88 2.85
CA GLU A 33 -7.03 9.41 1.51
C GLU A 33 -5.89 8.64 0.83
N ALA A 34 -4.78 8.42 1.55
CA ALA A 34 -3.63 7.71 1.00
C ALA A 34 -3.94 6.23 0.75
N ALA A 35 -4.71 5.59 1.63
CA ALA A 35 -5.16 4.20 1.52
C ALA A 35 -6.12 4.04 0.35
N ALA A 36 -7.07 4.97 0.16
CA ALA A 36 -7.98 4.97 -0.99
C ALA A 36 -7.20 4.95 -2.31
N LYS A 37 -6.21 5.83 -2.47
CA LYS A 37 -5.36 5.89 -3.66
C LYS A 37 -4.58 4.60 -3.87
N ALA A 38 -4.02 4.03 -2.79
CA ALA A 38 -3.25 2.79 -2.84
C ALA A 38 -4.11 1.58 -3.21
N VAL A 39 -5.26 1.42 -2.57
CA VAL A 39 -6.21 0.32 -2.81
C VAL A 39 -6.80 0.41 -4.21
N ASN A 40 -7.23 1.58 -4.66
CA ASN A 40 -7.72 1.77 -6.02
C ASN A 40 -6.66 1.41 -7.06
N TYR A 41 -5.41 1.82 -6.84
CA TYR A 41 -4.31 1.43 -7.72
C TYR A 41 -4.09 -0.08 -7.75
N CYS A 42 -4.10 -0.76 -6.59
CA CYS A 42 -3.97 -2.22 -6.52
C CYS A 42 -5.09 -2.92 -7.29
N ARG A 43 -6.35 -2.54 -7.04
CA ARG A 43 -7.54 -3.11 -7.68
C ARG A 43 -7.51 -2.92 -9.20
N GLN A 44 -7.16 -1.74 -9.68
CA GLN A 44 -7.09 -1.43 -11.12
C GLN A 44 -5.98 -2.19 -11.85
N ASN A 45 -4.88 -2.50 -11.17
CA ASN A 45 -3.72 -3.17 -11.75
C ASN A 45 -3.66 -4.67 -11.40
N GLY A 46 -4.68 -5.22 -10.74
CA GLY A 46 -4.71 -6.61 -10.31
C GLY A 46 -3.57 -6.99 -9.35
N LEU A 47 -3.04 -6.02 -8.59
CA LEU A 47 -1.95 -6.28 -7.64
C LEU A 47 -2.53 -6.95 -6.40
N SER A 48 -2.03 -8.14 -6.07
CA SER A 48 -2.51 -8.88 -4.91
C SER A 48 -1.39 -9.61 -4.19
N ASN A 49 -1.40 -9.49 -2.87
CA ASN A 49 -0.65 -10.32 -1.93
C ASN A 49 -1.23 -10.10 -0.52
N SER A 50 -0.73 -10.86 0.46
CA SER A 50 -1.26 -10.81 1.82
C SER A 50 -1.03 -9.49 2.57
N ALA A 51 -0.17 -8.59 2.11
CA ALA A 51 -0.05 -7.24 2.66
C ALA A 51 -1.08 -6.28 2.04
N ILE A 52 -1.34 -6.43 0.74
CA ILE A 52 -2.36 -5.67 0.02
C ILE A 52 -3.75 -6.04 0.56
N ALA A 53 -4.05 -7.32 0.75
CA ALA A 53 -5.34 -7.76 1.31
C ALA A 53 -5.60 -7.21 2.72
N GLU A 54 -4.58 -7.13 3.57
CA GLU A 54 -4.69 -6.47 4.89
C GLU A 54 -4.94 -4.96 4.74
N LEU A 55 -4.25 -4.29 3.80
CA LEU A 55 -4.48 -2.87 3.53
C LEU A 55 -5.91 -2.61 3.02
N GLU A 56 -6.40 -3.44 2.10
CA GLU A 56 -7.78 -3.40 1.61
C GLU A 56 -8.78 -3.59 2.74
N THR A 57 -8.54 -4.56 3.64
CA THR A 57 -9.39 -4.78 4.82
C THR A 57 -9.47 -3.53 5.69
N TYR A 58 -8.33 -2.89 5.99
CA TYR A 58 -8.33 -1.65 6.79
C TYR A 58 -9.02 -0.49 6.07
N PHE A 59 -8.90 -0.40 4.76
CA PHE A 59 -9.60 0.62 3.96
C PHE A 59 -11.11 0.36 3.92
N ASP A 60 -11.54 -0.86 3.59
CA ASP A 60 -12.95 -1.22 3.43
C ASP A 60 -13.73 -1.20 4.76
N THR A 61 -13.03 -1.40 5.87
CA THR A 61 -13.60 -1.28 7.23
C THR A 61 -13.47 0.13 7.81
N GLU A 62 -12.95 1.08 7.04
CA GLU A 62 -12.69 2.47 7.46
C GLU A 62 -11.86 2.57 8.74
N HIS A 63 -10.99 1.57 8.98
CA HIS A 63 -10.24 1.44 10.22
C HIS A 63 -8.79 1.89 10.03
N TYR A 64 -8.35 2.88 10.80
CA TYR A 64 -6.95 3.25 10.87
C TYR A 64 -6.18 2.36 11.85
N PRO A 65 -5.23 1.52 11.38
CA PRO A 65 -4.56 0.54 12.24
C PRO A 65 -3.32 1.08 12.97
N GLY A 66 -3.09 2.41 12.92
CA GLY A 66 -1.87 3.04 13.43
C GLY A 66 -0.69 2.99 12.46
N LEU A 67 0.21 3.97 12.59
CA LEU A 67 1.35 4.16 11.68
C LEU A 67 2.31 2.97 11.66
N GLY A 68 2.52 2.32 12.82
CA GLY A 68 3.35 1.12 12.93
C GLY A 68 2.85 0.00 12.03
N THR A 69 1.54 -0.26 12.05
CA THR A 69 0.91 -1.27 11.20
C THR A 69 1.00 -0.91 9.71
N VAL A 70 0.77 0.36 9.35
CA VAL A 70 0.93 0.83 7.96
C VAL A 70 2.36 0.60 7.45
N LYS A 71 3.38 0.89 8.27
CA LYS A 71 4.78 0.62 7.93
C LYS A 71 5.07 -0.88 7.83
N LYS A 72 4.54 -1.69 8.75
CA LYS A 72 4.63 -3.16 8.69
C LYS A 72 4.07 -3.68 7.36
N LEU A 73 2.89 -3.23 6.93
CA LEU A 73 2.30 -3.63 5.65
C LEU A 73 3.17 -3.22 4.46
N SER A 74 3.74 -2.03 4.48
CA SER A 74 4.65 -1.56 3.44
C SER A 74 5.88 -2.48 3.28
N ILE A 75 6.50 -2.88 4.40
CA ILE A 75 7.66 -3.77 4.39
C ILE A 75 7.24 -5.19 3.97
N LYS A 76 6.11 -5.69 4.50
CA LYS A 76 5.55 -7.00 4.15
C LYS A 76 5.30 -7.11 2.63
N ASN A 77 4.68 -6.09 2.04
CA ASN A 77 4.46 -6.01 0.60
C ASN A 77 5.80 -6.04 -0.17
N HIS A 78 6.77 -5.23 0.24
CA HIS A 78 8.09 -5.18 -0.40
C HIS A 78 8.78 -6.56 -0.42
N LEU A 79 8.81 -7.25 0.72
CA LEU A 79 9.40 -8.58 0.84
C LEU A 79 8.67 -9.63 -0.01
N LEU A 80 7.33 -9.58 -0.09
CA LEU A 80 6.55 -10.50 -0.91
C LEU A 80 6.84 -10.32 -2.40
N VAL A 81 6.89 -9.07 -2.88
CA VAL A 81 7.22 -8.77 -4.29
C VAL A 81 8.65 -9.21 -4.61
N LEU A 82 9.62 -8.88 -3.76
CA LEU A 82 11.01 -9.30 -3.95
C LEU A 82 11.17 -10.83 -3.95
N SER A 83 10.53 -11.52 -3.00
CA SER A 83 10.60 -12.99 -2.93
C SER A 83 10.01 -13.62 -4.18
N ASN A 84 8.87 -13.13 -4.67
CA ASN A 84 8.27 -13.62 -5.91
C ASN A 84 9.17 -13.36 -7.13
N PHE A 85 9.75 -12.16 -7.21
CA PHE A 85 10.66 -11.79 -8.29
C PHE A 85 11.92 -12.68 -8.34
N LEU A 86 12.53 -12.96 -7.19
CA LEU A 86 13.73 -13.80 -7.11
C LEU A 86 13.44 -15.29 -7.34
N ARG A 87 12.25 -15.77 -7.02
CA ARG A 87 11.85 -17.19 -7.24
C ARG A 87 11.53 -17.49 -8.70
N ASN A 88 11.01 -16.51 -9.44
CA ASN A 88 10.60 -16.67 -10.85
C ASN A 88 11.70 -16.23 -11.83
N ARG A 89 12.96 -16.28 -11.39
CA ARG A 89 14.16 -16.03 -12.19
C ARG A 89 14.88 -17.33 -12.54
#